data_AF-A0A7S4V145-F1
#
_entry.id   AF-A0A7S4V145-F1
#
_cell.length_a   1.000
_cell.length_b   1.000
_cell.length_c   1.000
_cell.angle_alpha   90.00
_cell.angle_beta   90.00
_cell.angle_gamma   90.00
#
_symmetry.space_group_name_H-M   'P 1'
#
loop_
_entity.id
_entity.type
_entity.pdbx_description
1 polymer ?
#
loop_
_entity_poly.entity_id
_entity_poly.type
_entity_poly.pdbx_seq_one_letter_code
_entity_poly.pdbx_strand_id
1 'polypeptide(L)'
;LERNIDPGAGAMTEYYNYAYTANDDIPAGMEIFVDYGIHYFEHYFGPTPSKTQYDIADTIVRSFVEKFSDNDDQQLRWDVTKESVDDIRVKMALPDNVAELPQALRDGTAMHMLPTSPYRSLKELEEYGQCMDNLEAGQSTIPQAGRGAFATRSLKKGSVIAPAPLLPIDYELLRMFKLKSSEGSENNRGAEQGWQLLLNYCFGHPKSSILFFPYSTVVNFINHGGEKKYNAKVRWSKSLSTKLEWLDEPLGSDTIAKILNATGLVLDIVATRDIMLGEEVLIDYGRSWEDAWNQHLQQWEPETTDGFQTALSFNEDKSSVVRTFIEQGENPYPKSIETSCFYAPPSNDEDDDGKEDDDKNIPGKKKSPKKWNKPRYTFENEYLRPCVILSRQRRNGYDLYSAYMMNDNVAVSHMLNEEEQKIVTHIPRYAIIFTEKPYKSNQHLKKTFRKEMGFPDDMWPSNWMDME
;
A
#
# COMPACT_ATOMS: atom_id res chain seq x y z
N LEU A 1 19.49 -4.94 4.46
CA LEU A 1 20.32 -4.57 5.63
C LEU A 1 20.18 -5.65 6.68
N GLU A 2 21.30 -6.07 7.25
CA GLU A 2 21.41 -7.11 8.26
C GLU A 2 21.46 -6.49 9.66
N ARG A 3 20.55 -6.88 10.56
CA ARG A 3 20.42 -6.26 11.90
C ARG A 3 21.63 -6.44 12.83
N ASN A 4 22.51 -7.38 12.52
CA ASN A 4 23.73 -7.69 13.27
C ASN A 4 24.96 -6.93 12.77
N ILE A 5 24.87 -6.25 11.62
CA ILE A 5 26.01 -5.58 10.98
C ILE A 5 25.68 -4.12 10.64
N ASP A 6 24.44 -3.85 10.23
CA ASP A 6 24.03 -2.55 9.70
C ASP A 6 23.22 -1.76 10.76
N PRO A 7 23.77 -0.65 11.32
CA PRO A 7 23.03 0.26 12.20
C PRO A 7 21.79 0.90 11.54
N GLY A 8 21.70 0.91 10.21
CA GLY A 8 20.50 1.34 9.48
C GLY A 8 19.37 0.31 9.43
N ALA A 9 19.61 -0.93 9.87
CA ALA A 9 18.58 -1.97 9.85
C ALA A 9 17.34 -1.54 10.65
N GLY A 10 16.17 -1.56 10.01
CA GLY A 10 14.91 -1.17 10.64
C GLY A 10 14.66 0.33 10.71
N ALA A 11 15.57 1.16 10.19
CA ALA A 11 15.39 2.61 10.03
C ALA A 11 14.63 3.00 8.74
N MET A 12 14.24 2.01 7.94
CA MET A 12 13.55 2.18 6.67
C MET A 12 12.48 1.10 6.49
N THR A 13 11.50 1.36 5.63
CA THR A 13 10.45 0.40 5.28
C THR A 13 11.03 -0.80 4.53
N GLU A 14 10.56 -2.00 4.91
CA GLU A 14 10.82 -3.24 4.17
C GLU A 14 9.86 -3.39 2.98
N TYR A 15 8.81 -2.57 2.93
CA TYR A 15 7.79 -2.57 1.90
C TYR A 15 8.14 -1.55 0.81
N TYR A 16 8.53 -2.05 -0.36
CA TYR A 16 8.94 -1.24 -1.52
C TYR A 16 8.60 -1.97 -2.84
N ASN A 17 8.78 -1.30 -3.97
CA ASN A 17 8.47 -1.82 -5.32
C ASN A 17 6.99 -2.20 -5.55
N TYR A 18 6.05 -1.58 -4.83
CA TYR A 18 4.66 -1.65 -5.25
C TYR A 18 4.53 -0.95 -6.60
N ALA A 19 3.94 -1.65 -7.56
CA ALA A 19 3.71 -1.16 -8.90
C ALA A 19 2.24 -1.38 -9.26
N TYR A 20 1.70 -0.47 -10.06
CA TYR A 20 0.41 -0.62 -10.70
C TYR A 20 0.62 -1.18 -12.11
N THR A 21 -0.32 -1.99 -12.56
CA THR A 21 -0.36 -2.47 -13.96
C THR A 21 -1.56 -1.84 -14.63
N ALA A 22 -1.38 -1.29 -15.83
CA ALA A 22 -2.48 -0.80 -16.63
C ALA A 22 -3.29 -1.99 -17.17
N ASN A 23 -4.61 -1.95 -17.00
CA ASN A 23 -5.51 -2.97 -17.54
C ASN A 23 -5.87 -2.71 -19.00
N ASP A 24 -5.78 -1.45 -19.44
CA ASP A 24 -6.11 -0.96 -20.77
C ASP A 24 -5.09 0.11 -21.21
N ASP A 25 -5.12 0.48 -22.50
CA ASP A 25 -4.31 1.59 -23.01
C ASP A 25 -4.70 2.91 -22.34
N ILE A 26 -3.71 3.66 -21.83
CA ILE A 26 -3.91 4.95 -21.17
C ILE A 26 -3.55 6.08 -22.14
N PRO A 27 -4.53 6.75 -22.78
CA PRO A 27 -4.25 7.87 -23.67
C PRO A 27 -3.73 9.09 -22.91
N ALA A 28 -2.99 9.94 -23.60
CA ALA A 28 -2.45 11.17 -23.01
C ALA A 28 -3.58 12.09 -22.55
N GLY A 29 -3.42 12.67 -21.35
CA GLY A 29 -4.44 13.52 -20.74
C GLY A 29 -5.44 12.80 -19.85
N MET A 30 -5.52 11.47 -19.91
CA MET A 30 -6.47 10.70 -19.10
C MET A 30 -6.05 10.64 -17.63
N GLU A 31 -7.01 10.86 -16.74
CA GLU A 31 -6.91 10.62 -15.32
C GLU A 31 -6.81 9.11 -15.04
N ILE A 32 -5.91 8.73 -14.14
CA ILE A 32 -5.69 7.34 -13.76
C ILE A 32 -6.58 7.04 -12.57
N PHE A 33 -7.45 6.03 -12.71
CA PHE A 33 -8.30 5.53 -11.64
C PHE A 33 -7.73 4.23 -11.09
N VAL A 34 -7.73 4.10 -9.76
CA VAL A 34 -7.34 2.88 -9.06
C VAL A 34 -8.61 2.17 -8.60
N ASP A 35 -8.71 0.87 -8.87
CA ASP A 35 -9.77 0.04 -8.30
C ASP A 35 -9.42 -0.29 -6.84
N TYR A 36 -10.14 0.32 -5.90
CA TYR A 36 -10.00 0.06 -4.47
C TYR A 36 -10.81 -1.15 -3.99
N GLY A 37 -11.51 -1.83 -4.90
CA GLY A 37 -12.43 -2.93 -4.60
C GLY A 37 -13.82 -2.44 -4.19
N ILE A 38 -14.85 -3.20 -4.55
CA ILE A 38 -16.25 -2.83 -4.34
C ILE A 38 -16.60 -2.60 -2.86
N HIS A 39 -16.00 -3.37 -1.96
CA HIS A 39 -16.26 -3.29 -0.52
C HIS A 39 -15.85 -1.96 0.10
N TYR A 40 -14.78 -1.32 -0.44
CA TYR A 40 -14.38 0.00 0.01
C TYR A 40 -15.49 1.01 -0.27
N PHE A 41 -15.99 1.05 -1.50
CA PHE A 41 -17.03 2.00 -1.90
C PHE A 41 -18.37 1.74 -1.20
N GLU A 42 -18.76 0.48 -1.06
CA GLU A 42 -19.98 0.10 -0.35
C GLU A 42 -20.01 0.58 1.10
N HIS A 43 -18.87 0.46 1.79
CA HIS A 43 -18.77 0.83 3.20
C HIS A 43 -18.97 2.34 3.41
N TYR A 44 -18.42 3.18 2.54
CA TYR A 44 -18.41 4.64 2.72
C TYR A 44 -19.53 5.36 1.96
N PHE A 45 -19.95 4.84 0.81
CA PHE A 45 -20.86 5.53 -0.12
C PHE A 45 -22.16 4.77 -0.37
N GLY A 46 -22.32 3.56 0.17
CA GLY A 46 -23.49 2.72 -0.06
C GLY A 46 -23.45 2.01 -1.43
N PRO A 47 -24.62 1.61 -1.98
CA PRO A 47 -24.69 0.84 -3.22
C PRO A 47 -23.95 1.56 -4.36
N THR A 48 -22.81 1.00 -4.77
CA THR A 48 -21.97 1.56 -5.83
C THR A 48 -21.89 0.57 -6.99
N PRO A 49 -22.11 0.99 -8.25
CA PRO A 49 -22.00 0.10 -9.39
C PRO A 49 -20.58 -0.44 -9.54
N SER A 50 -20.45 -1.76 -9.76
CA SER A 50 -19.17 -2.37 -10.15
C SER A 50 -19.06 -2.49 -11.66
N LYS A 51 -17.92 -2.98 -12.14
CA LYS A 51 -17.71 -3.34 -13.55
C LYS A 51 -18.89 -4.14 -14.12
N THR A 52 -19.35 -5.17 -13.40
CA THR A 52 -20.48 -6.01 -13.83
C THR A 52 -21.75 -5.20 -14.05
N GLN A 53 -22.05 -4.25 -13.17
CA GLN A 53 -23.25 -3.41 -13.32
C GLN A 53 -23.12 -2.39 -14.46
N TYR A 54 -21.93 -1.84 -14.69
CA TYR A 54 -21.69 -1.00 -15.87
C TYR A 54 -21.80 -1.81 -17.17
N ASP A 55 -21.28 -3.04 -17.23
CA ASP A 55 -21.43 -3.92 -18.40
C ASP A 55 -22.91 -4.24 -18.71
N ILE A 56 -23.73 -4.45 -17.67
CA ILE A 56 -25.18 -4.63 -17.81
C ILE A 56 -25.85 -3.33 -18.29
N ALA A 57 -25.48 -2.19 -17.70
CA ALA A 57 -26.03 -0.88 -18.07
C ALA A 57 -25.70 -0.53 -19.53
N ASP A 58 -24.48 -0.77 -19.99
CA ASP A 58 -24.06 -0.62 -21.39
C ASP A 58 -24.88 -1.49 -22.33
N THR A 59 -25.17 -2.73 -21.92
CA THR A 59 -26.01 -3.66 -22.68
C THR A 59 -27.44 -3.14 -22.81
N ILE A 60 -28.00 -2.56 -21.73
CA ILE A 60 -29.34 -1.95 -21.72
C ILE A 60 -29.36 -0.72 -22.66
N VAL A 61 -28.39 0.19 -22.53
CA VAL A 61 -28.28 1.38 -23.39
C VAL A 61 -28.20 0.99 -24.86
N ARG A 62 -27.31 0.04 -25.21
CA ARG A 62 -27.17 -0.45 -26.59
C ARG A 62 -28.47 -1.05 -27.12
N SER A 63 -29.08 -1.93 -26.33
CA SER A 63 -30.34 -2.60 -26.70
C SER A 63 -31.50 -1.61 -26.88
N PHE A 64 -31.53 -0.53 -26.09
CA PHE A 64 -32.55 0.50 -26.20
C PHE A 64 -32.37 1.33 -27.48
N VAL A 65 -31.15 1.82 -27.74
CA VAL A 65 -30.85 2.64 -28.92
C VAL A 65 -31.10 1.86 -30.21
N GLU A 66 -30.71 0.58 -30.27
CA GLU A 66 -30.95 -0.29 -31.43
C GLU A 66 -32.45 -0.51 -31.72
N LYS A 67 -33.30 -0.54 -30.68
CA LYS A 67 -34.73 -0.83 -30.82
C LYS A 67 -35.59 0.41 -31.08
N PHE A 68 -35.15 1.59 -30.62
CA PHE A 68 -36.03 2.76 -30.51
C PHE A 68 -35.46 4.04 -31.15
N SER A 69 -34.46 3.95 -32.02
CA SER A 69 -33.73 5.10 -32.63
C SER A 69 -34.61 6.15 -33.33
N ASP A 70 -35.83 5.80 -33.79
CA ASP A 70 -36.66 6.66 -34.66
C ASP A 70 -38.09 6.93 -34.11
N ASN A 71 -38.31 6.91 -32.79
CA ASN A 71 -39.66 7.09 -32.19
C ASN A 71 -39.87 8.45 -31.52
N ASP A 72 -41.07 9.02 -31.67
CA ASP A 72 -41.46 10.31 -31.07
C ASP A 72 -41.59 10.30 -29.53
N ASP A 73 -41.58 9.12 -28.88
CA ASP A 73 -41.76 8.92 -27.43
C ASP A 73 -40.53 8.31 -26.73
N GLN A 74 -39.31 8.55 -27.21
CA GLN A 74 -38.10 7.92 -26.67
C GLN A 74 -37.93 8.13 -25.15
N GLN A 75 -38.17 9.34 -24.62
CA GLN A 75 -37.97 9.61 -23.20
C GLN A 75 -38.88 8.77 -22.32
N LEU A 76 -40.18 8.70 -22.63
CA LEU A 76 -41.14 7.89 -21.87
C LEU A 76 -40.74 6.40 -21.88
N ARG A 77 -40.26 5.90 -23.01
CA ARG A 77 -39.79 4.52 -23.12
C ARG A 77 -38.51 4.28 -22.32
N TRP A 78 -37.62 5.27 -22.27
CA TRP A 78 -36.40 5.19 -21.47
C TRP A 78 -36.72 5.15 -19.98
N ASP A 79 -37.64 6.01 -19.53
CA ASP A 79 -38.08 6.04 -18.12
C ASP A 79 -38.68 4.68 -17.70
N VAL A 80 -39.54 4.09 -18.55
CA VAL A 80 -40.09 2.73 -18.33
C VAL A 80 -38.97 1.68 -18.32
N THR A 81 -37.97 1.80 -19.21
CA THR A 81 -36.82 0.89 -19.24
C THR A 81 -36.05 0.96 -17.92
N LYS A 82 -35.71 2.16 -17.44
CA LYS A 82 -35.02 2.36 -16.16
C LYS A 82 -35.82 1.84 -14.97
N GLU A 83 -37.13 2.03 -14.96
CA GLU A 83 -37.99 1.54 -13.89
C GLU A 83 -38.15 0.01 -13.86
N SER A 84 -37.92 -0.66 -14.99
CA SER A 84 -37.94 -2.14 -15.06
C SER A 84 -36.66 -2.82 -14.55
N VAL A 85 -35.64 -2.04 -14.17
CA VAL A 85 -34.36 -2.56 -13.67
C VAL A 85 -34.42 -2.74 -12.16
N ASP A 86 -34.42 -4.00 -11.73
CA ASP A 86 -34.51 -4.37 -10.30
C ASP A 86 -33.20 -4.06 -9.52
N ASP A 87 -32.04 -4.23 -10.16
CA ASP A 87 -30.75 -3.93 -9.52
C ASP A 87 -30.54 -2.41 -9.46
N ILE A 88 -30.64 -1.85 -8.25
CA ILE A 88 -30.45 -0.43 -7.99
C ILE A 88 -29.10 0.09 -8.50
N ARG A 89 -28.04 -0.74 -8.50
CA ARG A 89 -26.71 -0.34 -8.97
C ARG A 89 -26.66 -0.24 -10.48
N VAL A 90 -27.33 -1.15 -11.19
CA VAL A 90 -27.52 -1.01 -12.64
C VAL A 90 -28.31 0.26 -12.92
N LYS A 91 -29.38 0.51 -12.17
CA LYS A 91 -30.20 1.72 -12.33
C LYS A 91 -29.40 3.01 -12.13
N MET A 92 -28.48 3.03 -11.15
CA MET A 92 -27.54 4.14 -10.91
C MET A 92 -26.50 4.33 -12.02
N ALA A 93 -26.15 3.27 -12.74
CA ALA A 93 -25.24 3.33 -13.88
C ALA A 93 -25.92 3.80 -15.18
N LEU A 94 -27.26 3.86 -15.23
CA LEU A 94 -27.98 4.25 -16.44
C LEU A 94 -28.11 5.77 -16.56
N PRO A 95 -27.90 6.35 -17.77
CA PRO A 95 -28.10 7.77 -18.04
C PRO A 95 -29.47 8.29 -17.59
N ASP A 96 -29.55 9.56 -17.18
CA ASP A 96 -30.79 10.12 -16.64
C ASP A 96 -31.85 10.40 -17.69
N ASN A 97 -31.43 10.69 -18.93
CA ASN A 97 -32.34 11.02 -20.01
C ASN A 97 -31.83 10.51 -21.37
N VAL A 98 -32.72 10.51 -22.36
CA VAL A 98 -32.42 10.00 -23.71
C VAL A 98 -31.36 10.84 -24.43
N ALA A 99 -31.24 12.13 -24.11
CA ALA A 99 -30.26 13.01 -24.75
C ALA A 99 -28.81 12.60 -24.43
N GLU A 100 -28.60 11.85 -23.36
CA GLU A 100 -27.30 11.34 -22.92
C GLU A 100 -26.93 9.98 -23.55
N LEU A 101 -27.91 9.22 -24.05
CA LEU A 101 -27.68 7.89 -24.63
C LEU A 101 -26.64 7.87 -25.76
N PRO A 102 -26.58 8.86 -26.68
CA PRO A 102 -25.54 8.86 -27.71
C PRO A 102 -24.12 8.98 -27.15
N GLN A 103 -23.92 9.69 -26.03
CA GLN A 103 -22.61 9.80 -25.39
C GLN A 103 -22.29 8.52 -24.62
N ALA A 104 -23.23 8.03 -23.80
CA ALA A 104 -23.08 6.78 -23.06
C ALA A 104 -22.81 5.57 -23.97
N LEU A 105 -23.42 5.53 -25.17
CA LEU A 105 -23.17 4.48 -26.15
C LEU A 105 -21.75 4.54 -26.75
N ARG A 106 -21.19 5.75 -26.89
CA ARG A 106 -19.83 5.95 -27.42
C ARG A 106 -18.76 5.67 -26.38
N ASP A 107 -18.96 6.15 -25.16
CA ASP A 107 -17.93 6.18 -24.13
C ASP A 107 -18.06 5.04 -23.11
N GLY A 108 -19.22 4.39 -23.07
CA GLY A 108 -19.64 3.53 -21.95
C GLY A 108 -20.29 4.34 -20.83
N THR A 109 -21.21 3.71 -20.12
CA THR A 109 -21.97 4.31 -19.01
C THR A 109 -21.06 4.72 -17.85
N ALA A 110 -20.00 3.97 -17.56
CA ALA A 110 -19.04 4.32 -16.51
C ALA A 110 -18.38 5.68 -16.74
N MET A 111 -17.87 5.92 -17.96
CA MET A 111 -17.19 7.16 -18.32
C MET A 111 -18.16 8.33 -18.44
N HIS A 112 -19.37 8.07 -18.94
CA HIS A 112 -20.43 9.07 -19.07
C HIS A 112 -20.88 9.64 -17.71
N MET A 113 -20.84 8.83 -16.66
CA MET A 113 -21.27 9.24 -15.31
C MET A 113 -20.26 10.16 -14.60
N LEU A 114 -19.08 10.40 -15.17
CA LEU A 114 -18.10 11.30 -14.56
C LEU A 114 -18.57 12.76 -14.69
N PRO A 115 -18.60 13.54 -13.59
CA PRO A 115 -19.12 14.92 -13.61
C PRO A 115 -18.25 15.87 -14.44
N THR A 116 -17.00 15.50 -14.67
CA THR A 116 -16.06 16.23 -15.52
C THR A 116 -15.34 15.25 -16.44
N SER A 117 -14.96 15.70 -17.63
CA SER A 117 -14.08 14.93 -18.52
C SER A 117 -12.86 14.43 -17.73
N PRO A 118 -12.60 13.10 -17.73
CA PRO A 118 -11.37 12.56 -17.16
C PRO A 118 -10.15 12.89 -18.02
N TYR A 119 -10.35 13.54 -19.18
CA TYR A 119 -9.28 13.96 -20.07
C TYR A 119 -8.96 15.44 -19.86
N ARG A 120 -7.71 15.72 -19.52
CA ARG A 120 -7.09 17.05 -19.57
C ARG A 120 -6.48 17.30 -20.95
N SER A 121 -6.59 18.52 -21.46
CA SER A 121 -5.95 18.84 -22.73
C SER A 121 -4.42 18.87 -22.59
N LEU A 122 -3.70 18.49 -23.64
CA LEU A 122 -2.23 18.53 -23.63
C LEU A 122 -1.69 19.93 -23.37
N LYS A 123 -2.38 20.96 -23.88
CA LYS A 123 -2.02 22.36 -23.64
C LYS A 123 -2.09 22.72 -22.16
N GLU A 124 -3.16 22.31 -21.46
CA GLU A 124 -3.26 22.55 -20.01
C GLU A 124 -2.17 21.80 -19.24
N LEU A 125 -1.84 20.57 -19.66
CA LEU A 125 -0.74 19.81 -19.05
C LEU A 125 0.63 20.43 -19.31
N GLU A 126 0.86 21.00 -20.49
CA GLU A 126 2.09 21.74 -20.78
C GLU A 126 2.20 23.04 -19.97
N GLU A 127 1.07 23.72 -19.74
CA GLU A 127 1.04 25.00 -19.04
C GLU A 127 1.08 24.84 -17.51
N TYR A 128 0.40 23.83 -16.96
CA TYR A 128 0.17 23.67 -15.52
C TYR A 128 0.62 22.32 -14.95
N GLY A 129 0.89 21.33 -15.80
CA GLY A 129 1.25 19.99 -15.37
C GLY A 129 2.63 19.94 -14.70
N GLN A 130 2.77 19.01 -13.76
CA GLN A 130 4.05 18.72 -13.09
C GLN A 130 4.43 17.27 -13.36
N CYS A 131 5.65 17.04 -13.83
CA CYS A 131 6.16 15.69 -14.06
C CYS A 131 6.41 14.97 -12.73
N MET A 132 5.82 13.79 -12.59
CA MET A 132 5.96 12.91 -11.41
C MET A 132 6.90 11.72 -11.67
N ASP A 133 7.52 11.66 -12.85
CA ASP A 133 8.31 10.54 -13.35
C ASP A 133 9.82 10.82 -13.40
N ASN A 134 10.27 11.95 -12.84
CA ASN A 134 11.68 12.34 -12.82
C ASN A 134 12.54 11.47 -11.89
N LEU A 135 11.93 10.65 -11.04
CA LEU A 135 12.58 9.82 -10.03
C LEU A 135 12.18 8.35 -10.16
N GLU A 136 13.15 7.45 -9.98
CA GLU A 136 12.94 6.02 -9.80
C GLU A 136 13.62 5.53 -8.52
N ALA A 137 13.04 4.52 -7.87
CA ALA A 137 13.62 3.96 -6.66
C ALA A 137 14.64 2.87 -6.99
N GLY A 138 15.87 2.99 -6.49
CA GLY A 138 16.96 2.03 -6.70
C GLY A 138 17.64 1.62 -5.40
N GLN A 139 18.67 0.77 -5.50
CA GLN A 139 19.59 0.52 -4.38
C GLN A 139 20.46 1.77 -4.17
N SER A 140 20.46 2.35 -2.97
CA SER A 140 21.22 3.57 -2.68
C SER A 140 22.73 3.36 -2.86
N THR A 141 23.42 4.42 -3.29
CA THR A 141 24.89 4.47 -3.31
C THR A 141 25.48 4.76 -1.94
N ILE A 142 24.64 5.21 -0.98
CA ILE A 142 25.03 5.43 0.41
C ILE A 142 25.02 4.07 1.13
N PRO A 143 26.15 3.65 1.73
CA PRO A 143 26.20 2.43 2.51
C PRO A 143 25.13 2.44 3.60
N GLN A 144 24.39 1.33 3.71
CA GLN A 144 23.39 1.12 4.76
C GLN A 144 22.17 2.07 4.73
N ALA A 145 21.98 2.83 3.65
CA ALA A 145 20.76 3.63 3.44
C ALA A 145 19.63 2.81 2.77
N GLY A 146 19.90 1.56 2.40
CA GLY A 146 18.95 0.71 1.70
C GLY A 146 18.65 1.25 0.31
N ARG A 147 17.50 1.91 0.13
CA ARG A 147 17.06 2.39 -1.18
C ARG A 147 17.23 3.89 -1.34
N GLY A 148 17.44 4.32 -2.57
CA GLY A 148 17.64 5.71 -2.96
C GLY A 148 16.69 6.12 -4.08
N ALA A 149 16.53 7.42 -4.28
CA ALA A 149 15.84 8.00 -5.43
C ALA A 149 16.84 8.43 -6.50
N PHE A 150 16.62 8.04 -7.74
CA PHE A 150 17.54 8.27 -8.86
C PHE A 150 16.85 9.02 -9.98
N ALA A 151 17.57 9.95 -10.62
CA ALA A 151 17.01 10.74 -11.70
C ALA A 151 16.79 9.88 -12.96
N THR A 152 15.58 9.86 -13.52
CA THR A 152 15.23 9.13 -14.75
C THR A 152 15.56 9.90 -16.03
N ARG A 153 16.06 11.14 -15.88
CA ARG A 153 16.52 12.04 -16.95
C ARG A 153 17.49 13.06 -16.39
N SER A 154 18.17 13.80 -17.26
CA SER A 154 18.99 14.93 -16.81
C SER A 154 18.11 16.10 -16.38
N LEU A 155 18.38 16.66 -15.21
CA LEU A 155 17.62 17.77 -14.60
C LEU A 155 18.52 18.99 -14.49
N LYS A 156 17.95 20.17 -14.72
CA LYS A 156 18.70 21.43 -14.70
C LYS A 156 18.67 22.06 -13.32
N LYS A 157 19.73 22.79 -12.96
CA LYS A 157 19.75 23.61 -11.76
C LYS A 157 18.49 24.47 -11.68
N GLY A 158 17.78 24.39 -10.55
CA GLY A 158 16.56 25.16 -10.28
C GLY A 158 15.26 24.53 -10.80
N SER A 159 15.32 23.44 -11.58
CA SER A 159 14.11 22.72 -11.99
C SER A 159 13.47 21.99 -10.82
N VAL A 160 12.15 21.89 -10.83
CA VAL A 160 11.41 21.01 -9.92
C VAL A 160 11.70 19.57 -10.31
N ILE A 161 12.18 18.78 -9.34
CA ILE A 161 12.43 17.35 -9.46
C ILE A 161 11.10 16.62 -9.24
N ALA A 162 10.45 16.87 -8.11
CA ALA A 162 9.16 16.30 -7.78
C ALA A 162 8.38 17.24 -6.86
N PRO A 163 7.09 17.48 -7.10
CA PRO A 163 6.20 18.05 -6.10
C PRO A 163 5.84 16.97 -5.06
N ALA A 164 5.67 17.38 -3.82
CA ALA A 164 5.39 16.55 -2.67
C ALA A 164 4.27 17.18 -1.84
N PRO A 165 3.01 16.85 -2.14
CA PRO A 165 1.90 17.14 -1.25
C PRO A 165 2.19 16.67 0.17
N LEU A 166 1.80 17.47 1.16
CA LEU A 166 2.07 17.21 2.56
C LEU A 166 0.79 16.73 3.27
N LEU A 167 0.94 15.65 4.03
CA LEU A 167 0.00 15.27 5.06
C LEU A 167 0.54 15.77 6.42
N PRO A 168 -0.13 16.72 7.08
CA PRO A 168 0.26 17.12 8.42
C PRO A 168 -0.10 16.02 9.44
N ILE A 169 0.78 15.81 10.40
CA ILE A 169 0.66 14.78 11.44
C ILE A 169 1.03 15.40 12.77
N ASP A 170 0.24 15.15 13.81
CA ASP A 170 0.63 15.47 15.18
C ASP A 170 1.79 14.55 15.61
N TYR A 171 2.90 15.15 16.01
CA TYR A 171 4.13 14.48 16.41
C TYR A 171 3.87 13.37 17.44
N GLU A 172 3.02 13.61 18.44
CA GLU A 172 2.76 12.66 19.52
C GLU A 172 1.98 11.41 19.05
N LEU A 173 1.29 11.46 17.90
CA LEU A 173 0.60 10.29 17.34
C LEU A 173 1.59 9.20 16.88
N LEU A 174 2.83 9.58 16.57
CA LEU A 174 3.87 8.62 16.18
C LEU A 174 4.57 7.99 17.38
N ARG A 175 4.21 8.35 18.61
CA ARG A 175 4.78 7.78 19.82
C ARG A 175 4.16 6.43 20.16
N MET A 176 5.00 5.44 20.45
CA MET A 176 4.58 4.08 20.73
C MET A 176 4.67 3.74 22.21
N PHE A 177 3.64 3.05 22.72
CA PHE A 177 3.56 2.60 24.12
C PHE A 177 3.30 1.10 24.16
N LYS A 178 3.87 0.41 25.17
CA LYS A 178 3.53 -0.98 25.46
C LYS A 178 2.12 -1.04 26.03
N LEU A 179 1.29 -1.97 25.59
CA LEU A 179 -0.03 -2.19 26.20
C LEU A 179 0.11 -2.79 27.62
N LYS A 180 -0.60 -2.22 28.60
CA LYS A 180 -0.68 -2.72 29.98
C LYS A 180 -1.55 -3.98 30.12
N SER A 181 -2.62 -4.09 29.35
CA SER A 181 -3.47 -5.29 29.25
C SER A 181 -3.96 -5.47 27.80
N SER A 182 -4.38 -6.69 27.46
CA SER A 182 -4.95 -7.06 26.16
C SER A 182 -6.42 -6.64 25.99
N GLU A 183 -7.07 -6.10 27.02
CA GLU A 183 -8.47 -5.65 26.97
C GLU A 183 -8.50 -4.15 26.70
N GLY A 184 -8.83 -3.75 25.47
CA GLY A 184 -8.67 -2.40 24.90
C GLY A 184 -9.44 -1.27 25.59
N SER A 185 -9.02 -0.86 26.80
CA SER A 185 -9.38 0.44 27.36
C SER A 185 -8.35 1.51 27.00
N GLU A 186 -8.81 2.74 26.74
CA GLU A 186 -8.00 3.89 26.32
C GLU A 186 -6.88 4.27 27.33
N ASN A 187 -6.97 3.83 28.59
CA ASN A 187 -5.99 4.11 29.64
C ASN A 187 -4.90 3.03 29.82
N ASN A 188 -4.76 2.12 28.86
CA ASN A 188 -3.78 1.02 28.89
C ASN A 188 -2.36 1.38 28.42
N ARG A 189 -2.00 2.66 28.36
CA ARG A 189 -0.63 3.08 28.00
C ARG A 189 0.36 2.64 29.09
N GLY A 190 1.24 1.70 28.74
CA GLY A 190 2.35 1.22 29.55
C GLY A 190 3.62 2.03 29.32
N ALA A 191 4.77 1.38 29.48
CA ALA A 191 6.06 2.01 29.23
C ALA A 191 6.19 2.40 27.74
N GLU A 192 6.69 3.60 27.50
CA GLU A 192 7.08 4.05 26.17
C GLU A 192 8.04 3.06 25.52
N GLN A 193 7.85 2.79 24.22
CA GLN A 193 8.68 1.88 23.42
C GLN A 193 9.52 2.63 22.38
N GLY A 194 9.23 3.90 22.13
CA GLY A 194 9.92 4.74 21.13
C GLY A 194 8.94 5.30 20.10
N TRP A 195 9.41 5.45 18.86
CA TRP A 195 8.66 6.11 17.78
C TRP A 195 8.38 5.18 16.61
N GLN A 196 7.24 5.39 15.95
CA GLN A 196 6.87 4.70 14.72
C GLN A 196 7.87 5.00 13.60
N LEU A 197 8.05 4.04 12.69
CA LEU A 197 8.95 4.18 11.54
C LEU A 197 8.61 5.40 10.65
N LEU A 198 7.33 5.76 10.56
CA LEU A 198 6.86 6.88 9.75
C LEU A 198 7.57 8.21 10.10
N LEU A 199 8.06 8.36 11.33
CA LEU A 199 8.82 9.55 11.76
C LEU A 199 10.02 9.83 10.85
N ASN A 200 10.71 8.79 10.37
CA ASN A 200 11.88 8.92 9.50
C ASN A 200 11.58 9.51 8.11
N TYR A 201 10.30 9.54 7.74
CA TYR A 201 9.82 10.05 6.46
C TYR A 201 9.12 11.39 6.61
N CYS A 202 9.05 11.94 7.83
CA CYS A 202 8.43 13.23 8.07
C CYS A 202 9.48 14.34 8.11
N PHE A 203 9.12 15.53 7.63
CA PHE A 203 9.81 16.76 8.00
C PHE A 203 9.22 17.34 9.29
N GLY A 204 10.06 17.86 10.16
CA GLY A 204 9.63 18.52 11.40
C GLY A 204 10.55 19.65 11.82
N HIS A 205 10.11 20.43 12.79
CA HIS A 205 10.89 21.47 13.42
C HIS A 205 10.98 21.22 14.93
N PRO A 206 12.16 21.35 15.58
CA PRO A 206 12.33 20.99 17.00
C PRO A 206 11.44 21.77 17.99
N LYS A 207 10.91 22.91 17.57
CA LYS A 207 9.99 23.75 18.35
C LYS A 207 8.54 23.63 17.89
N SER A 208 8.15 22.57 17.20
CA SER A 208 6.78 22.39 16.73
C SER A 208 6.28 20.97 16.98
N SER A 209 5.02 20.87 17.35
CA SER A 209 4.29 19.62 17.53
C SER A 209 3.75 19.05 16.21
N ILE A 210 3.99 19.72 15.08
CA ILE A 210 3.54 19.28 13.75
C ILE A 210 4.69 18.70 12.94
N LEU A 211 4.38 17.57 12.31
CA LEU A 211 5.17 16.93 11.27
C LEU A 211 4.47 17.07 9.92
N PHE A 212 5.25 17.05 8.86
CA PHE A 212 4.77 16.93 7.49
C PHE A 212 5.29 15.66 6.86
N PHE A 213 4.38 14.75 6.53
CA PHE A 213 4.69 13.59 5.70
C PHE A 213 4.52 13.96 4.22
N PRO A 214 5.60 13.99 3.42
CA PRO A 214 5.54 14.21 1.99
C PRO A 214 5.06 12.94 1.29
N TYR A 215 3.84 12.96 0.74
CA TYR A 215 3.32 11.85 -0.04
C TYR A 215 3.46 12.14 -1.53
N SER A 216 4.46 11.53 -2.16
CA SER A 216 4.68 11.64 -3.61
C SER A 216 5.49 10.45 -4.10
N THR A 217 5.41 10.19 -5.41
CA THR A 217 6.10 9.10 -6.07
C THR A 217 7.60 9.21 -5.83
N VAL A 218 8.17 8.18 -5.21
CA VAL A 218 9.60 8.00 -4.96
C VAL A 218 10.28 9.04 -4.03
N VAL A 219 9.64 10.17 -3.70
CA VAL A 219 10.21 11.23 -2.82
C VAL A 219 10.68 10.69 -1.48
N ASN A 220 9.97 9.71 -0.91
CA ASN A 220 10.33 9.05 0.34
C ASN A 220 11.59 8.19 0.28
N PHE A 221 12.21 8.01 -0.89
CA PHE A 221 13.51 7.34 -1.06
C PHE A 221 14.68 8.32 -1.23
N ILE A 222 14.44 9.64 -1.28
CA ILE A 222 15.52 10.63 -1.37
C ILE A 222 16.27 10.62 -0.05
N ASN A 223 17.56 10.25 -0.07
CA ASN A 223 18.37 10.14 1.14
C ASN A 223 19.04 11.45 1.55
N HIS A 224 19.55 11.44 2.78
CA HIS A 224 20.44 12.47 3.29
C HIS A 224 21.79 12.49 2.57
N GLY A 225 22.17 13.63 1.98
CA GLY A 225 23.50 13.86 1.41
C GLY A 225 24.44 14.69 2.29
N GLY A 226 23.92 15.31 3.35
CA GLY A 226 24.61 16.34 4.13
C GLY A 226 25.03 17.55 3.30
N GLU A 227 25.60 18.57 3.95
CA GLU A 227 25.96 19.86 3.33
C GLU A 227 26.92 19.75 2.12
N LYS A 228 27.64 18.63 1.98
CA LYS A 228 28.67 18.46 0.96
C LYS A 228 28.21 17.70 -0.28
N LYS A 229 27.19 16.83 -0.17
CA LYS A 229 26.78 15.95 -1.27
C LYS A 229 25.35 16.16 -1.75
N TYR A 230 24.53 16.93 -1.02
CA TYR A 230 23.18 17.23 -1.47
C TYR A 230 23.20 17.92 -2.85
N ASN A 231 22.30 17.49 -3.73
CA ASN A 231 22.12 18.03 -5.07
C ASN A 231 20.67 18.52 -5.29
N ALA A 232 19.82 18.40 -4.28
CA ALA A 232 18.47 18.91 -4.25
C ALA A 232 18.12 19.55 -2.91
N LYS A 233 17.09 20.40 -2.88
CA LYS A 233 16.54 20.99 -1.65
C LYS A 233 15.04 21.08 -1.71
N VAL A 234 14.40 21.16 -0.54
CA VAL A 234 12.97 21.49 -0.43
C VAL A 234 12.73 22.98 -0.60
N ARG A 235 11.54 23.35 -1.07
CA ARG A 235 10.95 24.69 -0.95
C ARG A 235 9.42 24.57 -0.94
N TRP A 236 8.72 25.58 -0.45
CA TRP A 236 7.28 25.69 -0.69
C TRP A 236 6.98 25.76 -2.19
N SER A 237 5.99 24.99 -2.65
CA SER A 237 5.63 24.94 -4.07
C SER A 237 5.10 26.28 -4.57
N LYS A 238 5.23 26.52 -5.87
CA LYS A 238 4.63 27.68 -6.56
C LYS A 238 3.39 27.31 -7.37
N SER A 239 2.96 26.05 -7.29
CA SER A 239 1.76 25.56 -7.97
C SER A 239 0.52 26.31 -7.50
N LEU A 240 -0.45 26.51 -8.41
CA LEU A 240 -1.77 27.06 -8.06
C LEU A 240 -2.55 26.18 -7.09
N SER A 241 -2.19 24.89 -6.96
CA SER A 241 -2.82 23.96 -6.04
C SER A 241 -2.33 24.08 -4.60
N THR A 242 -1.23 24.80 -4.34
CA THR A 242 -0.72 24.97 -2.98
C THR A 242 -1.38 26.16 -2.28
N LYS A 243 -1.82 25.95 -1.04
CA LYS A 243 -2.54 26.93 -0.21
C LYS A 243 -1.58 27.61 0.76
N LEU A 244 -0.65 28.40 0.23
CA LEU A 244 0.40 29.04 1.04
C LEU A 244 -0.14 30.04 2.06
N GLU A 245 -1.34 30.59 1.82
CA GLU A 245 -2.02 31.47 2.77
C GLU A 245 -2.32 30.80 4.11
N TRP A 246 -2.28 29.47 4.19
CA TRP A 246 -2.42 28.74 5.45
C TRP A 246 -1.24 28.98 6.40
N LEU A 247 -0.05 29.27 5.87
CA LEU A 247 1.16 29.48 6.67
C LEU A 247 1.08 30.78 7.50
N ASP A 248 0.25 31.73 7.09
CA ASP A 248 0.03 32.99 7.80
C ASP A 248 -0.93 32.83 9.01
N GLU A 249 -1.68 31.73 9.07
CA GLU A 249 -2.63 31.46 10.16
C GLU A 249 -1.90 30.92 11.39
N PRO A 250 -2.10 31.48 12.60
CA PRO A 250 -1.50 30.93 13.83
C PRO A 250 -1.92 29.48 14.09
N LEU A 251 -1.04 28.72 14.73
CA LEU A 251 -1.27 27.31 15.08
C LEU A 251 -2.27 27.14 16.26
N GLY A 252 -3.53 27.56 16.04
CA GLY A 252 -4.64 27.38 16.98
C GLY A 252 -5.43 26.09 16.70
N SER A 253 -6.35 25.73 17.59
CA SER A 253 -7.21 24.54 17.47
C SER A 253 -7.91 24.43 16.11
N ASP A 254 -8.38 25.56 15.59
CA ASP A 254 -9.14 25.61 14.34
C ASP A 254 -8.22 25.43 13.13
N THR A 255 -7.03 26.01 13.16
CA THR A 255 -6.00 25.82 12.12
C THR A 255 -5.47 24.40 12.14
N ILE A 256 -5.23 23.81 13.32
CA ILE A 256 -4.88 22.38 13.46
C ILE A 256 -5.97 21.50 12.87
N ALA A 257 -7.23 21.72 13.25
CA ALA A 257 -8.35 20.94 12.69
C ALA A 257 -8.46 21.12 11.18
N LYS A 258 -8.24 22.34 10.65
CA LYS A 258 -8.26 22.62 9.22
C LYS A 258 -7.13 21.90 8.48
N ILE A 259 -5.88 22.02 8.93
CA ILE A 259 -4.73 21.39 8.24
C ILE A 259 -4.76 19.87 8.39
N LEU A 260 -5.16 19.32 9.53
CA LEU A 260 -5.26 17.88 9.74
C LEU A 260 -6.40 17.23 8.94
N ASN A 261 -7.46 17.99 8.62
CA ASN A 261 -8.61 17.46 7.87
C ASN A 261 -8.63 17.86 6.38
N ALA A 262 -7.60 18.55 5.87
CA ALA A 262 -7.57 19.00 4.48
C ALA A 262 -6.19 18.89 3.85
N THR A 263 -6.16 18.67 2.54
CA THR A 263 -4.95 18.76 1.73
C THR A 263 -4.82 20.16 1.13
N GLY A 264 -3.58 20.64 1.00
CA GLY A 264 -3.34 21.97 0.48
C GLY A 264 -1.89 22.43 0.45
N LEU A 265 -1.02 21.92 1.32
CA LEU A 265 0.39 22.31 1.30
C LEU A 265 1.20 21.36 0.43
N VAL A 266 2.10 21.91 -0.38
CA VAL A 266 2.99 21.15 -1.27
C VAL A 266 4.42 21.66 -1.13
N LEU A 267 5.39 20.75 -0.99
CA LEU A 267 6.81 21.06 -1.16
C LEU A 267 7.27 20.69 -2.56
N ASP A 268 8.06 21.56 -3.19
CA ASP A 268 8.86 21.15 -4.35
C ASP A 268 10.21 20.64 -3.86
N ILE A 269 10.64 19.48 -4.36
CA ILE A 269 12.06 19.11 -4.39
C ILE A 269 12.68 19.76 -5.61
N VAL A 270 13.77 20.52 -5.43
CA VAL A 270 14.37 21.35 -6.49
C VAL A 270 15.86 21.09 -6.60
N ALA A 271 16.35 20.95 -7.83
CA ALA A 271 17.76 20.72 -8.10
C ALA A 271 18.61 21.95 -7.73
N THR A 272 19.69 21.76 -6.97
CA THR A 272 20.61 22.84 -6.55
C THR A 272 21.75 23.06 -7.56
N ARG A 273 21.94 22.08 -8.44
CA ARG A 273 22.83 22.07 -9.61
C ARG A 273 22.21 21.20 -10.71
N ASP A 274 22.87 21.10 -11.86
CA ASP A 274 22.50 20.09 -12.85
C ASP A 274 22.70 18.68 -12.25
N ILE A 275 21.75 17.79 -12.49
CA ILE A 275 21.73 16.38 -12.04
C ILE A 275 21.69 15.51 -13.28
N MET A 276 22.57 14.53 -13.38
CA MET A 276 22.66 13.65 -14.54
C MET A 276 21.62 12.53 -14.48
N LEU A 277 21.26 11.99 -15.65
CA LEU A 277 20.48 10.74 -15.73
C LEU A 277 21.18 9.63 -14.91
N GLY A 278 20.43 8.94 -14.07
CA GLY A 278 20.88 7.85 -13.20
C GLY A 278 21.63 8.32 -11.93
N GLU A 279 21.75 9.62 -11.70
CA GLU A 279 22.38 10.15 -10.48
C GLU A 279 21.42 10.06 -9.28
N GLU A 280 21.92 9.65 -8.11
CA GLU A 280 21.13 9.63 -6.88
C GLU A 280 20.81 11.08 -6.44
N VAL A 281 19.53 11.35 -6.20
CA VAL A 281 19.05 12.63 -5.70
C VAL A 281 19.12 12.60 -4.18
N LEU A 282 19.81 13.60 -3.61
CA LEU A 282 20.09 13.72 -2.20
C LEU A 282 19.70 15.12 -1.71
N ILE A 283 19.08 15.17 -0.54
CA ILE A 283 18.77 16.43 0.16
C ILE A 283 19.56 16.50 1.47
N ASP A 284 19.62 17.69 2.05
CA ASP A 284 20.11 17.85 3.42
C ASP A 284 18.92 17.67 4.38
N TYR A 285 19.09 16.80 5.38
CA TYR A 285 18.08 16.56 6.41
C TYR A 285 18.30 17.49 7.62
N GLY A 286 19.35 18.32 7.58
CA GLY A 286 19.68 19.26 8.63
C GLY A 286 20.51 18.67 9.75
N ARG A 287 21.12 19.58 10.51
CA ARG A 287 22.14 19.27 11.52
C ARG A 287 21.61 18.40 12.68
N SER A 288 20.38 18.66 13.13
CA SER A 288 19.72 17.90 14.20
C SER A 288 19.62 16.41 13.86
N TRP A 289 19.29 16.09 12.60
CA TRP A 289 19.24 14.71 12.13
C TRP A 289 20.64 14.09 12.08
N GLU A 290 21.62 14.82 11.53
CA GLU A 290 23.01 14.33 11.39
C GLU A 290 23.65 14.05 12.75
N ASP A 291 23.46 14.93 13.73
CA ASP A 291 23.95 14.74 15.09
C ASP A 291 23.28 13.52 15.76
N ALA A 292 21.97 13.34 15.58
CA ALA A 292 21.25 12.18 16.08
C ALA A 292 21.73 10.86 15.44
N TRP A 293 21.99 10.86 14.13
CA TRP A 293 22.53 9.69 13.42
C TRP A 293 23.94 9.35 13.91
N ASN A 294 24.81 10.35 14.07
CA ASN A 294 26.15 10.15 14.61
C ASN A 294 26.13 9.61 16.05
N GLN A 295 25.22 10.11 16.88
CA GLN A 295 25.01 9.57 18.23
C GLN A 295 24.53 8.12 18.18
N HIS A 296 23.58 7.81 17.28
CA HIS A 296 23.11 6.43 17.07
C HIS A 296 24.26 5.52 16.70
N LEU A 297 25.12 5.90 15.75
CA LEU A 297 26.29 5.10 15.37
C LEU A 297 27.26 4.81 16.54
N GLN A 298 27.41 5.75 17.48
CA GLN A 298 28.26 5.58 18.66
C GLN A 298 27.65 4.67 19.72
N GLN A 299 26.33 4.64 19.83
CA GLN A 299 25.58 3.93 20.88
C GLN A 299 24.96 2.62 20.37
N TRP A 300 24.97 2.40 19.06
CA TRP A 300 24.37 1.24 18.44
C TRP A 300 25.17 -0.02 18.76
N GLU A 301 24.44 -1.06 19.15
CA GLU A 301 24.97 -2.38 19.38
C GLU A 301 24.08 -3.37 18.62
N PRO A 302 24.68 -4.36 17.94
CA PRO A 302 23.90 -5.36 17.23
C PRO A 302 23.04 -6.14 18.23
N GLU A 303 21.75 -6.26 17.95
CA GLU A 303 20.92 -7.24 18.67
C GLU A 303 21.39 -8.64 18.26
N THR A 304 22.03 -9.35 19.19
CA THR A 304 22.49 -10.73 18.96
C THR A 304 21.28 -11.66 18.86
N THR A 305 20.76 -11.82 17.65
CA THR A 305 19.78 -12.85 17.32
C THR A 305 20.48 -13.92 16.50
N ASP A 306 20.63 -15.12 17.08
CA ASP A 306 21.22 -16.29 16.42
C ASP A 306 20.65 -16.47 15.00
N GLY A 307 21.50 -16.24 13.99
CA GLY A 307 21.22 -16.57 12.59
C GLY A 307 20.07 -15.82 11.94
N PHE A 308 19.85 -14.53 12.25
CA PHE A 308 18.81 -13.74 11.58
C PHE A 308 18.97 -13.78 10.05
N GLN A 309 17.89 -14.11 9.37
CA GLN A 309 17.73 -14.06 7.92
C GLN A 309 16.33 -13.50 7.63
N THR A 310 16.18 -12.83 6.49
CA THR A 310 14.90 -12.22 6.09
C THR A 310 14.01 -13.25 5.41
N ALA A 311 12.70 -13.02 5.38
CA ALA A 311 11.82 -13.88 4.60
C ALA A 311 12.18 -13.83 3.10
N LEU A 312 12.59 -12.65 2.63
CA LEU A 312 13.05 -12.44 1.26
C LEU A 312 14.19 -13.40 0.88
N SER A 313 15.23 -13.55 1.71
CA SER A 313 16.37 -14.43 1.38
C SER A 313 15.95 -15.90 1.26
N PHE A 314 14.97 -16.36 2.06
CA PHE A 314 14.43 -17.71 1.92
C PHE A 314 13.51 -17.87 0.69
N ASN A 315 12.88 -16.79 0.23
CA ASN A 315 11.98 -16.79 -0.92
C ASN A 315 12.71 -16.64 -2.26
N GLU A 316 13.95 -16.10 -2.27
CA GLU A 316 14.80 -16.02 -3.47
C GLU A 316 15.20 -17.41 -4.00
N ASP A 317 15.52 -18.34 -3.10
CA ASP A 317 15.77 -19.74 -3.49
C ASP A 317 14.46 -20.53 -3.62
N LYS A 318 13.82 -20.42 -4.78
CA LYS A 318 12.61 -21.19 -5.11
C LYS A 318 12.88 -22.69 -5.29
N SER A 319 14.14 -23.11 -5.41
CA SER A 319 14.54 -24.51 -5.54
C SER A 319 14.76 -25.19 -4.18
N SER A 320 14.95 -24.39 -3.13
CA SER A 320 15.10 -24.87 -1.76
C SER A 320 13.91 -25.72 -1.34
N VAL A 321 14.23 -26.82 -0.68
CA VAL A 321 13.24 -27.69 -0.06
C VAL A 321 12.72 -27.02 1.21
N VAL A 322 11.41 -27.01 1.42
CA VAL A 322 10.83 -26.52 2.69
C VAL A 322 10.93 -27.62 3.74
N ARG A 323 11.60 -27.31 4.84
CA ARG A 323 11.75 -28.19 6.00
C ARG A 323 10.42 -28.49 6.67
N THR A 324 10.14 -29.78 6.85
CA THR A 324 9.04 -30.30 7.65
C THR A 324 9.25 -30.01 9.14
N PHE A 325 8.19 -30.13 9.93
CA PHE A 325 8.20 -29.93 11.37
C PHE A 325 9.26 -30.80 12.07
N ILE A 326 9.46 -32.04 11.60
CA ILE A 326 10.47 -32.95 12.14
C ILE A 326 11.88 -32.46 11.78
N GLU A 327 12.12 -32.10 10.51
CA GLU A 327 13.42 -31.57 10.06
C GLU A 327 13.78 -30.25 10.78
N GLN A 328 12.78 -29.44 11.14
CA GLN A 328 12.98 -28.23 11.93
C GLN A 328 13.41 -28.50 13.38
N GLY A 329 13.21 -29.71 13.90
CA GLY A 329 13.71 -30.11 15.22
C GLY A 329 15.24 -30.20 15.27
N GLU A 330 15.86 -30.63 14.18
CA GLU A 330 17.32 -30.74 14.05
C GLU A 330 17.94 -29.47 13.48
N ASN A 331 17.27 -28.85 12.51
CA ASN A 331 17.70 -27.64 11.85
C ASN A 331 16.50 -26.67 11.79
N PRO A 332 16.28 -25.81 12.80
CA PRO A 332 15.16 -24.88 12.83
C PRO A 332 15.34 -23.70 11.88
N TYR A 333 14.23 -23.09 11.43
CA TYR A 333 14.28 -21.75 10.85
C TYR A 333 14.62 -20.71 11.93
N PRO A 334 15.15 -19.53 11.55
CA PRO A 334 15.32 -18.42 12.48
C PRO A 334 14.00 -18.09 13.19
N LYS A 335 14.08 -17.69 14.46
CA LYS A 335 12.89 -17.42 15.29
C LYS A 335 11.98 -16.32 14.72
N SER A 336 12.51 -15.47 13.85
CA SER A 336 11.78 -14.40 13.15
C SER A 336 10.99 -14.87 11.93
N ILE A 337 11.20 -16.10 11.45
CA ILE A 337 10.64 -16.61 10.20
C ILE A 337 9.60 -17.69 10.48
N GLU A 338 8.54 -17.69 9.68
CA GLU A 338 7.58 -18.79 9.58
C GLU A 338 7.26 -19.13 8.12
N THR A 339 6.65 -20.29 7.92
CA THR A 339 6.12 -20.69 6.63
C THR A 339 4.67 -20.24 6.52
N SER A 340 4.31 -19.72 5.36
CA SER A 340 2.95 -19.35 5.00
C SER A 340 2.55 -20.02 3.69
N CYS A 341 1.31 -20.45 3.59
CA CYS A 341 0.78 -21.23 2.49
C CYS A 341 -0.40 -20.50 1.85
N PHE A 342 -0.43 -20.44 0.52
CA PHE A 342 -1.59 -19.97 -0.22
C PHE A 342 -2.65 -21.07 -0.29
N TYR A 343 -3.79 -20.84 0.36
CA TYR A 343 -4.92 -21.77 0.38
C TYR A 343 -6.24 -21.01 0.43
N ALA A 344 -7.00 -21.12 -0.67
CA ALA A 344 -8.40 -20.74 -0.72
C ALA A 344 -9.24 -21.92 -0.23
N PRO A 345 -10.00 -21.79 0.88
CA PRO A 345 -11.01 -22.78 1.20
C PRO A 345 -12.01 -22.83 0.04
N PRO A 346 -12.52 -24.02 -0.33
CA PRO A 346 -13.59 -24.12 -1.31
C PRO A 346 -14.77 -23.24 -0.84
N SER A 347 -15.22 -22.32 -1.67
CA SER A 347 -16.43 -21.54 -1.41
C SER A 347 -17.61 -22.51 -1.31
N ASN A 348 -18.51 -22.28 -0.36
CA ASN A 348 -19.75 -23.07 -0.24
C ASN A 348 -20.60 -23.05 -1.52
N ASP A 349 -20.28 -22.17 -2.47
CA ASP A 349 -21.00 -21.98 -3.73
C ASP A 349 -20.39 -22.72 -4.93
N GLU A 350 -19.21 -23.37 -4.81
CA GLU A 350 -18.53 -24.02 -5.96
C GLU A 350 -18.39 -25.55 -5.87
N ASP A 351 -18.89 -26.21 -4.83
CA ASP A 351 -18.96 -27.68 -4.73
C ASP A 351 -20.43 -28.17 -4.72
N ASP A 352 -21.19 -27.85 -5.78
CA ASP A 352 -22.40 -28.62 -6.15
C ASP A 352 -22.28 -29.19 -7.56
N ASP A 353 -21.17 -29.90 -7.80
CA ASP A 353 -21.09 -30.89 -8.86
C ASP A 353 -21.73 -32.22 -8.39
N GLY A 354 -22.96 -32.18 -7.83
CA GLY A 354 -23.95 -33.26 -7.85
C GLY A 354 -23.48 -34.70 -7.58
N LYS A 355 -22.43 -34.90 -6.79
CA LYS A 355 -22.05 -36.21 -6.26
C LYS A 355 -22.10 -36.11 -4.75
N GLU A 356 -23.30 -36.36 -4.24
CA GLU A 356 -23.48 -36.83 -2.88
C GLU A 356 -22.57 -38.04 -2.66
N ASP A 357 -21.40 -37.81 -2.08
CA ASP A 357 -20.75 -38.86 -1.30
C ASP A 357 -21.66 -39.10 -0.09
N ASP A 358 -22.47 -40.16 -0.21
CA ASP A 358 -23.45 -40.73 0.72
C ASP A 358 -22.84 -41.21 2.05
N ASP A 359 -21.85 -40.49 2.58
CA ASP A 359 -21.07 -40.87 3.76
C ASP A 359 -21.08 -39.76 4.81
N LYS A 360 -22.23 -39.06 4.95
CA LYS A 360 -22.46 -38.12 6.04
C LYS A 360 -23.03 -38.86 7.26
N ASN A 361 -22.31 -38.70 8.37
CA ASN A 361 -22.67 -38.99 9.77
C ASN A 361 -22.48 -40.42 10.30
N ILE A 362 -21.26 -40.95 10.22
CA ILE A 362 -20.75 -41.88 11.25
C ILE A 362 -19.91 -41.08 12.26
N PRO A 363 -20.31 -40.97 13.54
CA PRO A 363 -19.48 -40.38 14.58
C PRO A 363 -18.16 -41.16 14.70
N GLY A 364 -17.03 -40.51 14.42
CA GLY A 364 -15.70 -41.10 14.55
C GLY A 364 -14.92 -41.36 13.25
N LYS A 365 -15.50 -41.11 12.06
CA LYS A 365 -14.72 -41.13 10.80
C LYS A 365 -13.85 -39.87 10.73
N LYS A 366 -12.52 -40.03 10.78
CA LYS A 366 -11.57 -38.94 10.48
C LYS A 366 -11.86 -38.49 9.04
N LYS A 367 -12.32 -37.24 8.85
CA LYS A 367 -12.43 -36.61 7.53
C LYS A 367 -11.08 -36.78 6.79
N SER A 368 -11.11 -36.94 5.47
CA SER A 368 -9.90 -37.08 4.67
C SER A 368 -9.25 -35.69 4.47
N PRO A 369 -7.90 -35.59 4.52
CA PRO A 369 -7.22 -34.31 4.31
C PRO A 369 -7.64 -33.66 2.99
N LYS A 370 -7.98 -32.36 3.01
CA LYS A 370 -8.31 -31.62 1.78
C LYS A 370 -7.07 -31.55 0.88
N LYS A 371 -7.24 -31.77 -0.43
CA LYS A 371 -6.15 -31.58 -1.40
C LYS A 371 -6.06 -30.11 -1.76
N TRP A 372 -4.85 -29.61 -1.94
CA TRP A 372 -4.62 -28.27 -2.46
C TRP A 372 -5.09 -28.20 -3.91
N ASN A 373 -5.97 -27.26 -4.18
CA ASN A 373 -6.38 -26.88 -5.52
C ASN A 373 -5.82 -25.49 -5.81
N LYS A 374 -5.29 -25.29 -7.02
CA LYS A 374 -4.82 -23.97 -7.44
C LYS A 374 -6.04 -23.04 -7.46
N PRO A 375 -6.06 -21.93 -6.69
CA PRO A 375 -7.17 -21.00 -6.74
C PRO A 375 -7.32 -20.42 -8.16
N ARG A 376 -8.56 -20.15 -8.58
CA ARG A 376 -8.87 -19.54 -9.90
C ARG A 376 -8.26 -18.16 -10.03
N TYR A 377 -8.25 -17.42 -8.92
CA TYR A 377 -7.64 -16.11 -8.78
C TYR A 377 -6.25 -16.27 -8.15
N THR A 378 -5.34 -15.37 -8.47
CA THR A 378 -3.90 -15.56 -8.30
C THR A 378 -3.45 -15.68 -6.83
N PHE A 379 -2.14 -15.74 -6.56
CA PHE A 379 -1.53 -15.74 -5.22
C PHE A 379 -1.84 -14.45 -4.43
N GLU A 380 -3.11 -14.24 -4.12
CA GLU A 380 -3.60 -13.07 -3.41
C GLU A 380 -3.34 -13.24 -1.92
N ASN A 381 -2.95 -12.14 -1.29
CA ASN A 381 -2.58 -12.13 0.13
C ASN A 381 -3.73 -12.55 1.05
N GLU A 382 -4.99 -12.44 0.61
CA GLU A 382 -6.17 -12.90 1.36
C GLU A 382 -6.21 -14.43 1.56
N TYR A 383 -5.56 -15.20 0.68
CA TYR A 383 -5.45 -16.65 0.79
C TYR A 383 -4.15 -17.11 1.44
N LEU A 384 -3.27 -16.18 1.80
CA LEU A 384 -2.00 -16.48 2.45
C LEU A 384 -2.22 -16.67 3.95
N ARG A 385 -1.78 -17.82 4.49
CA ARG A 385 -1.96 -18.16 5.91
C ARG A 385 -0.69 -18.73 6.51
N PRO A 386 -0.37 -18.43 7.78
CA PRO A 386 0.66 -19.17 8.49
C PRO A 386 0.34 -20.67 8.46
N CYS A 387 1.35 -21.49 8.20
CA CYS A 387 1.19 -22.92 8.08
C CYS A 387 2.39 -23.68 8.66
N VAL A 388 2.16 -24.90 9.15
CA VAL A 388 3.22 -25.81 9.62
C VAL A 388 3.34 -26.97 8.64
N ILE A 389 4.51 -27.11 8.02
CA ILE A 389 4.77 -28.19 7.07
C ILE A 389 4.91 -29.52 7.83
N LEU A 390 3.99 -30.45 7.60
CA LEU A 390 3.95 -31.74 8.30
C LEU A 390 4.77 -32.81 7.58
N SER A 391 4.65 -32.89 6.26
CA SER A 391 5.33 -33.91 5.46
C SER A 391 5.63 -33.43 4.04
N ARG A 392 6.60 -34.09 3.39
CA ARG A 392 7.01 -33.86 2.01
C ARG A 392 7.02 -35.19 1.26
N GLN A 393 6.47 -35.22 0.06
CA GLN A 393 6.48 -36.36 -0.86
C GLN A 393 6.98 -35.93 -2.22
N ARG A 394 7.96 -36.66 -2.76
CA ARG A 394 8.47 -36.40 -4.12
C ARG A 394 7.66 -37.21 -5.14
N ARG A 395 7.04 -36.54 -6.12
CA ARG A 395 6.30 -37.17 -7.22
C ARG A 395 6.65 -36.49 -8.54
N ASN A 396 6.98 -37.29 -9.55
CA ASN A 396 7.31 -36.81 -10.91
C ASN A 396 8.36 -35.68 -10.95
N GLY A 397 9.35 -35.74 -10.06
CA GLY A 397 10.41 -34.73 -9.97
C GLY A 397 10.10 -33.51 -9.09
N TYR A 398 8.85 -33.33 -8.66
CA TYR A 398 8.40 -32.21 -7.83
C TYR A 398 8.14 -32.64 -6.38
N ASP A 399 8.37 -31.72 -5.45
CA ASP A 399 8.02 -31.89 -4.05
C ASP A 399 6.60 -31.37 -3.78
N LEU A 400 5.79 -32.24 -3.19
CA LEU A 400 4.44 -31.96 -2.73
C LEU A 400 4.40 -32.05 -1.21
N TYR A 401 3.78 -31.06 -0.60
CA TYR A 401 3.78 -30.87 0.85
C TYR A 401 2.41 -31.12 1.44
N SER A 402 2.38 -31.55 2.70
CA SER A 402 1.18 -31.49 3.53
C SER A 402 1.44 -30.51 4.66
N ALA A 403 0.51 -29.59 4.91
CA ALA A 403 0.65 -28.55 5.92
C ALA A 403 -0.61 -28.42 6.78
N TYR A 404 -0.40 -28.05 8.04
CA TYR A 404 -1.44 -27.60 8.94
C TYR A 404 -1.61 -26.08 8.81
N MET A 405 -2.79 -25.62 8.39
CA MET A 405 -3.15 -24.22 8.20
C MET A 405 -3.60 -23.59 9.53
N MET A 406 -3.09 -22.40 9.82
CA MET A 406 -3.49 -21.59 10.97
C MET A 406 -4.45 -20.47 10.53
N ASN A 407 -5.31 -20.01 11.44
CA ASN A 407 -6.22 -18.89 11.20
C ASN A 407 -5.65 -17.54 11.67
N ASP A 408 -4.43 -17.55 12.21
CA ASP A 408 -3.79 -16.35 12.73
C ASP A 408 -3.57 -15.34 11.60
N ASN A 409 -3.91 -14.08 11.86
CA ASN A 409 -3.75 -12.94 10.93
C ASN A 409 -4.59 -13.00 9.64
N VAL A 410 -5.71 -13.73 9.64
CA VAL A 410 -6.67 -13.76 8.52
C VAL A 410 -7.95 -13.00 8.91
N ALA A 411 -8.53 -12.24 7.98
CA ALA A 411 -9.82 -11.58 8.19
C ALA A 411 -10.91 -12.61 8.57
N VAL A 412 -11.85 -12.20 9.43
CA VAL A 412 -12.88 -13.10 10.01
C VAL A 412 -13.68 -13.82 8.92
N SER A 413 -13.97 -13.15 7.81
CA SER A 413 -14.67 -13.70 6.63
C SER A 413 -13.96 -14.89 5.99
N HIS A 414 -12.66 -15.06 6.21
CA HIS A 414 -11.86 -16.13 5.63
C HIS A 414 -11.33 -17.09 6.71
N MET A 415 -11.75 -17.03 7.97
CA MET A 415 -11.30 -18.01 8.97
C MET A 415 -11.78 -19.42 8.61
N LEU A 416 -10.91 -20.43 8.72
CA LEU A 416 -11.33 -21.82 8.59
C LEU A 416 -12.14 -22.21 9.82
N ASN A 417 -13.34 -22.76 9.64
CA ASN A 417 -14.15 -23.21 10.77
C ASN A 417 -13.43 -24.35 11.52
N GLU A 418 -13.68 -24.52 12.83
CA GLU A 418 -13.08 -25.62 13.61
C GLU A 418 -13.42 -27.02 13.04
N GLU A 419 -14.54 -27.13 12.32
CA GLU A 419 -14.99 -28.35 11.65
C GLU A 419 -14.31 -28.61 10.29
N GLU A 420 -13.63 -27.61 9.73
CA GLU A 420 -12.78 -27.76 8.55
C GLU A 420 -11.44 -28.34 8.96
N GLN A 421 -11.07 -29.46 8.36
CA GLN A 421 -9.76 -30.02 8.60
C GLN A 421 -8.68 -29.05 8.12
N LYS A 422 -7.94 -28.50 9.08
CA LYS A 422 -6.79 -27.61 8.88
C LYS A 422 -5.62 -28.28 8.14
N ILE A 423 -5.68 -29.57 7.80
CA ILE A 423 -4.61 -30.25 7.08
C ILE A 423 -4.90 -30.25 5.58
N VAL A 424 -4.05 -29.56 4.83
CA VAL A 424 -4.08 -29.52 3.37
C VAL A 424 -2.90 -30.32 2.82
N THR A 425 -3.15 -31.15 1.82
CA THR A 425 -2.14 -32.04 1.20
C THR A 425 -1.88 -31.66 -0.25
N HIS A 426 -0.79 -32.18 -0.82
CA HIS A 426 -0.42 -31.93 -2.22
C HIS A 426 -0.14 -30.45 -2.55
N ILE A 427 0.25 -29.66 -1.55
CA ILE A 427 0.62 -28.25 -1.73
C ILE A 427 1.92 -28.21 -2.52
N PRO A 428 1.99 -27.54 -3.68
CA PRO A 428 3.23 -27.42 -4.43
C PRO A 428 4.18 -26.42 -3.76
N ARG A 429 5.50 -26.58 -3.96
CA ARG A 429 6.54 -25.68 -3.39
C ARG A 429 6.25 -24.20 -3.62
N TYR A 430 5.76 -23.85 -4.80
CA TYR A 430 5.50 -22.45 -5.19
C TYR A 430 4.32 -21.82 -4.43
N ALA A 431 3.45 -22.63 -3.81
CA ALA A 431 2.34 -22.17 -2.99
C ALA A 431 2.74 -22.00 -1.50
N ILE A 432 4.02 -22.21 -1.17
CA ILE A 432 4.58 -22.01 0.16
C ILE A 432 5.63 -20.90 0.06
N ILE A 433 5.49 -19.90 0.92
CA ILE A 433 6.47 -18.83 1.07
C ILE A 433 6.90 -18.71 2.53
N PHE A 434 8.00 -18.01 2.75
CA PHE A 434 8.42 -17.59 4.07
C PHE A 434 7.90 -16.19 4.34
N THR A 435 7.53 -15.92 5.59
CA THR A 435 7.10 -14.61 6.06
C THR A 435 7.80 -14.29 7.39
N GLU A 436 8.05 -13.01 7.66
CA GLU A 436 8.41 -12.61 9.02
C GLU A 436 7.22 -12.82 9.95
N LYS A 437 7.48 -13.39 11.12
CA LYS A 437 6.49 -13.46 12.20
C LYS A 437 6.07 -12.05 12.62
N PRO A 438 4.82 -11.86 13.07
CA PRO A 438 4.35 -10.58 13.58
C PRO A 438 5.32 -9.96 14.59
N TYR A 439 5.63 -8.68 14.39
CA TYR A 439 6.53 -7.90 15.26
C TYR A 439 7.97 -8.44 15.36
N LYS A 440 8.46 -9.23 14.39
CA LYS A 440 9.84 -9.75 14.36
C LYS A 440 10.73 -9.21 13.24
N SER A 441 10.17 -8.48 12.28
CA SER A 441 10.95 -7.80 11.23
C SER A 441 11.85 -6.68 11.77
N ASN A 442 12.75 -6.14 10.94
CA ASN A 442 13.72 -5.13 11.40
C ASN A 442 13.03 -3.84 11.85
N GLN A 443 11.89 -3.48 11.27
CA GLN A 443 11.14 -2.27 11.67
C GLN A 443 10.68 -2.27 13.14
N HIS A 444 10.65 -3.44 13.78
CA HIS A 444 10.21 -3.62 15.18
C HIS A 444 11.37 -3.77 16.17
N LEU A 445 12.62 -3.65 15.71
CA LEU A 445 13.80 -3.66 16.57
C LEU A 445 13.77 -2.44 17.52
N LYS A 446 14.11 -2.65 18.79
CA LYS A 446 13.95 -1.62 19.83
C LYS A 446 14.94 -0.48 19.69
N LYS A 447 16.18 -0.78 19.33
CA LYS A 447 17.27 0.18 19.17
C LYS A 447 17.42 0.64 17.71
N THR A 448 16.31 0.91 17.05
CA THR A 448 16.33 1.42 15.66
C THR A 448 16.37 2.93 15.63
N PHE A 449 17.05 3.46 14.61
CA PHE A 449 17.12 4.89 14.43
C PHE A 449 15.74 5.47 14.05
N ARG A 450 15.31 6.47 14.82
CA ARG A 450 14.04 7.18 14.64
C ARG A 450 14.28 8.68 14.78
N LYS A 451 14.14 9.43 13.68
CA LYS A 451 14.36 10.88 13.66
C LYS A 451 13.71 11.50 12.42
N GLU A 452 12.92 12.54 12.63
CA GLU A 452 12.37 13.39 11.58
C GLU A 452 13.48 14.13 10.82
N MET A 453 13.25 14.36 9.53
CA MET A 453 14.07 15.27 8.74
C MET A 453 13.85 16.71 9.23
N GLY A 454 14.92 17.48 9.37
CA GLY A 454 14.82 18.89 9.71
C GLY A 454 14.18 19.68 8.57
N PHE A 455 13.11 20.39 8.88
CA PHE A 455 12.56 21.41 7.99
C PHE A 455 13.41 22.69 8.10
N PRO A 456 13.77 23.36 6.99
CA PRO A 456 14.58 24.57 7.05
C PRO A 456 13.94 25.69 7.90
N ASP A 457 14.70 26.25 8.85
CA ASP A 457 14.23 27.28 9.79
C ASP A 457 13.66 28.52 9.09
N ASP A 458 14.22 28.90 7.93
CA ASP A 458 13.78 30.05 7.14
C ASP A 458 12.45 29.81 6.40
N MET A 459 12.01 28.56 6.32
CA MET A 459 10.76 28.17 5.68
C MET A 459 9.66 27.79 6.68
N TRP A 460 10.00 27.47 7.94
CA TRP A 460 9.00 27.10 8.95
C TRP A 460 8.24 28.35 9.44
N PRO A 461 6.90 28.34 9.48
CA PRO A 461 6.16 29.49 9.95
C PRO A 461 6.45 29.76 11.44
N SER A 462 6.82 31.00 11.79
CA SER A 462 7.20 31.33 13.18
C SER A 462 6.03 31.23 14.16
N ASN A 463 4.81 31.49 13.68
CA ASN A 463 3.54 31.31 14.37
C ASN A 463 3.15 29.83 14.55
N TRP A 464 3.94 28.91 13.99
CA TRP A 464 3.77 27.46 14.09
C TRP A 464 4.77 26.80 15.04
N MET A 465 5.53 27.61 15.77
CA MET A 465 6.34 27.13 16.88
C MET A 465 5.47 27.05 18.13
N ASP A 466 5.54 25.94 18.86
CA ASP A 466 4.90 25.80 20.16
C ASP A 466 5.48 26.87 21.09
N MET A 467 4.61 27.55 21.84
CA MET A 467 5.06 28.51 22.85
C MET A 467 5.77 27.76 23.97
N GLU A 468 6.99 28.22 24.32
CA GLU A 468 7.77 27.71 25.46
C GLU A 468 7.07 27.95 26.81
#